data_AF-A0A7L3CHE5-F1
#
_entry.id   AF-A0A7L3CHE5-F1
#
_cell.length_a   1.000
_cell.length_b   1.000
_cell.length_c   1.000
_cell.angle_alpha   90.00
_cell.angle_beta   90.00
_cell.angle_gamma   90.00
#
_symmetry.space_group_name_H-M   'P 1'
#
loop_
_entity.id
_entity.type
_entity.pdbx_description
1 polymer ?
#
loop_
_entity_poly.entity_id
_entity_poly.type
_entity_poly.pdbx_seq_one_letter_code
_entity_poly.pdbx_strand_id
1 'polypeptide(L)'
;PDVISGDMESAMAVELNPWVEYEFRVVATNKIGTGDPSAPSRVVRTNEAVPKTPPANVSGRSGRRHELVIAWEPVSEEFQNGEGFGYIVAFRPNGTRGWKEKMVTSSDASKFIYRDESVPPLTPFEVKVGVYNNKGDGPFSPIVVICSAE
;
A
#
# COMPACT_ATOMS: atom_id res chain seq x y z
N PRO A 1 -14.65 18.00 -9.72
CA PRO A 1 -15.56 17.67 -10.83
C PRO A 1 -16.03 18.93 -11.54
N ASP A 2 -16.00 18.92 -12.87
CA ASP A 2 -16.71 19.92 -13.66
C ASP A 2 -18.21 19.86 -13.34
N VAL A 3 -18.87 21.02 -13.37
CA VAL A 3 -20.31 21.12 -13.10
C VAL A 3 -21.07 20.33 -14.16
N ILE A 4 -21.77 19.26 -13.76
CA ILE A 4 -22.64 18.48 -14.66
C ILE A 4 -23.97 19.22 -14.78
N SER A 5 -24.23 19.83 -15.94
CA SER A 5 -25.48 20.55 -16.21
C SER A 5 -26.60 19.61 -16.67
N GLY A 6 -27.85 20.06 -16.51
CA GLY A 6 -29.04 19.23 -16.78
C GLY A 6 -29.30 18.91 -18.25
N ASP A 7 -28.55 19.50 -19.17
CA ASP A 7 -28.54 19.22 -20.60
C ASP A 7 -27.43 18.23 -21.01
N MET A 8 -26.62 17.76 -20.06
CA MET A 8 -25.59 16.75 -20.30
C MET A 8 -26.12 15.33 -20.04
N GLU A 9 -25.73 14.41 -20.91
CA GLU A 9 -26.05 12.97 -20.79
C GLU A 9 -24.83 12.10 -20.49
N SER A 10 -23.64 12.71 -20.38
CA SER A 10 -22.39 11.99 -20.11
C SER A 10 -21.44 12.81 -19.24
N ALA A 11 -20.65 12.10 -18.43
CA ALA A 11 -19.59 12.67 -17.61
C ALA A 11 -18.50 11.61 -17.41
N MET A 12 -17.30 12.05 -17.07
CA MET A 12 -16.17 11.17 -16.76
C MET A 12 -15.98 11.07 -15.24
N ALA A 13 -16.07 9.85 -14.71
CA ALA A 13 -15.60 9.58 -13.35
C ALA A 13 -14.06 9.59 -13.37
N VAL A 14 -13.47 10.41 -12.52
CA VAL A 14 -12.01 10.58 -12.38
C VAL A 14 -11.58 10.21 -10.96
N GLU A 15 -10.27 10.05 -10.77
CA GLU A 15 -9.67 9.77 -9.44
C GLU A 15 -10.19 8.47 -8.79
N LEU A 16 -10.55 7.47 -9.61
CA LEU A 16 -10.88 6.13 -9.15
C LEU A 16 -9.61 5.37 -8.74
N ASN A 17 -9.74 4.50 -7.73
CA ASN A 17 -8.65 3.62 -7.34
C ASN A 17 -8.38 2.58 -8.44
N PRO A 18 -7.11 2.33 -8.82
CA PRO A 18 -6.75 1.26 -9.74
C PRO A 18 -7.12 -0.12 -9.16
N TRP A 19 -7.48 -1.05 -10.04
CA TRP A 19 -7.85 -2.43 -9.69
C TRP A 19 -9.05 -2.60 -8.74
N VAL A 20 -9.95 -1.62 -8.68
CA VAL A 20 -11.16 -1.66 -7.84
C VAL A 20 -12.41 -1.81 -8.69
N GLU A 21 -13.38 -2.58 -8.19
CA GLU A 21 -14.71 -2.73 -8.80
C GLU A 21 -15.63 -1.56 -8.42
N TYR A 22 -16.29 -0.98 -9.40
CA TYR A 22 -17.23 0.13 -9.24
C TYR A 22 -18.57 -0.15 -9.91
N GLU A 23 -19.63 0.35 -9.28
CA GLU A 23 -20.94 0.60 -9.89
C GLU A 23 -21.26 2.09 -9.78
N PHE A 24 -21.95 2.64 -10.78
CA PHE A 24 -22.29 4.05 -10.84
C PHE A 24 -23.81 4.25 -10.84
N ARG A 25 -24.26 5.34 -10.22
CA ARG A 25 -25.65 5.82 -10.25
C ARG A 25 -25.66 7.30 -10.57
N VAL A 26 -26.71 7.76 -11.26
CA VAL A 26 -26.93 9.17 -11.57
C VAL A 26 -28.12 9.67 -10.76
N VAL A 27 -28.00 10.88 -10.22
CA VAL A 27 -29.08 11.54 -9.47
C VAL A 27 -29.33 12.90 -10.10
N ALA A 28 -30.58 13.18 -10.45
CA ALA A 28 -30.97 14.46 -11.03
C ALA A 28 -31.54 15.40 -9.95
N THR A 29 -31.17 16.67 -10.02
CA THR A 29 -31.67 17.72 -9.12
C THR A 29 -32.31 18.84 -9.92
N ASN A 30 -33.49 19.31 -9.49
CA ASN A 30 -34.17 20.49 -10.03
C ASN A 30 -34.48 21.50 -8.93
N LYS A 31 -35.25 22.55 -9.23
CA LYS A 31 -35.60 23.62 -8.27
C LYS A 31 -36.43 23.14 -7.06
N ILE A 32 -37.13 22.02 -7.19
CA ILE A 32 -37.95 21.43 -6.11
C ILE A 32 -37.07 20.57 -5.20
N GLY A 33 -36.09 19.85 -5.77
CA GLY A 33 -35.16 19.04 -5.01
C GLY A 33 -34.42 18.00 -5.84
N THR A 34 -33.76 17.08 -5.13
CA THR A 34 -33.04 15.93 -5.68
C THR A 34 -33.98 14.74 -5.79
N GLY A 35 -34.04 14.12 -6.97
CA GLY A 35 -34.85 12.92 -7.21
C GLY A 35 -34.18 11.64 -6.71
N ASP A 36 -34.84 10.51 -6.95
CA ASP A 36 -34.27 9.20 -6.63
C ASP A 36 -33.09 8.87 -7.56
N PRO A 37 -32.09 8.11 -7.08
CA PRO A 37 -31.01 7.62 -7.93
C PRO A 37 -31.50 6.70 -9.04
N SER A 38 -30.77 6.68 -10.16
CA SER A 38 -30.95 5.67 -11.19
C SER A 38 -30.68 4.25 -10.66
N ALA A 39 -31.08 3.24 -11.44
CA ALA A 39 -30.56 1.89 -11.27
C ALA A 39 -29.01 1.91 -11.35
N PRO A 40 -28.31 1.02 -10.61
CA PRO A 40 -26.86 0.89 -10.71
C PRO A 40 -26.45 0.43 -12.11
N SER A 41 -25.30 0.91 -12.58
CA SER A 41 -24.63 0.35 -13.74
C SER A 41 -24.19 -1.10 -13.48
N ARG A 42 -23.77 -1.81 -14.53
CA ARG A 42 -22.98 -3.03 -14.33
C ARG A 42 -21.71 -2.74 -13.53
N VAL A 43 -21.24 -3.72 -12.77
CA VAL A 43 -19.92 -3.70 -12.13
C VAL A 43 -18.83 -3.65 -13.20
N VAL A 44 -17.87 -2.74 -13.04
CA VAL A 44 -16.66 -2.64 -13.88
C VAL A 44 -15.43 -2.52 -12.99
N ARG A 45 -14.33 -3.18 -13.34
CA ARG A 45 -13.04 -3.06 -12.64
C ARG A 45 -12.13 -2.08 -13.38
N THR A 46 -11.50 -1.18 -12.65
CA THR A 46 -10.48 -0.26 -13.20
C THR A 46 -9.21 -1.01 -13.56
N ASN A 47 -8.41 -0.46 -14.49
CA ASN A 47 -7.13 -1.06 -14.84
C ASN A 47 -6.16 -1.07 -13.65
N GLU A 48 -5.24 -2.03 -13.65
CA GLU A 48 -4.13 -2.06 -12.70
C GLU A 48 -3.16 -0.89 -12.91
N ALA A 49 -2.44 -0.52 -11.85
CA ALA A 49 -1.34 0.43 -11.85
C ALA A 49 -0.31 0.06 -10.79
N VAL A 50 0.87 0.69 -10.81
CA VAL A 50 1.87 0.54 -9.74
C VAL A 50 1.27 1.02 -8.40
N PRO A 51 1.54 0.35 -7.26
CA PRO A 51 1.07 0.80 -5.96
C PRO A 51 1.71 2.16 -5.60
N LYS A 52 0.93 3.06 -5.00
CA LYS A 52 1.40 4.42 -4.67
C LYS A 52 1.52 4.69 -3.18
N THR A 53 1.03 3.78 -2.35
CA THR A 53 0.96 3.93 -0.90
C THR A 53 1.92 2.93 -0.25
N PRO A 54 2.98 3.38 0.44
CA PRO A 54 3.83 2.48 1.21
C PRO A 54 3.11 2.03 2.49
N PRO A 55 3.53 0.95 3.16
CA PRO A 55 2.93 0.55 4.43
C PRO A 55 3.18 1.60 5.52
N ALA A 56 2.21 1.72 6.43
CA ALA A 56 2.29 2.58 7.59
C ALA A 56 2.96 1.87 8.78
N ASN A 57 3.32 2.64 9.81
CA ASN A 57 3.73 2.13 11.12
C ASN A 57 4.91 1.12 11.10
N VAL A 58 5.86 1.31 10.17
CA VAL A 58 7.10 0.53 10.12
C VAL A 58 7.88 0.70 11.43
N SER A 59 8.09 -0.40 12.15
CA SER A 59 8.62 -0.39 13.52
C SER A 59 9.26 -1.72 13.91
N GLY A 60 10.04 -1.69 14.99
CA GLY A 60 10.62 -2.90 15.59
C GLY A 60 9.62 -3.66 16.47
N ARG A 61 9.84 -4.96 16.64
CA ARG A 61 9.19 -5.78 17.68
C ARG A 61 10.22 -6.60 18.45
N SER A 62 9.82 -7.12 19.60
CA SER A 62 10.63 -8.07 20.35
C SER A 62 10.83 -9.35 19.54
N GLY A 63 12.03 -9.90 19.60
CA GLY A 63 12.45 -11.10 18.88
C GLY A 63 13.35 -11.97 19.74
N ARG A 64 13.85 -13.06 19.17
CA ARG A 64 14.87 -13.90 19.81
C ARG A 64 16.26 -13.34 19.54
N ARG A 65 17.24 -13.74 20.33
CA ARG A 65 18.64 -13.37 20.15
C ARG A 65 19.11 -13.47 18.70
N HIS A 66 19.80 -12.44 18.22
CA HIS A 66 20.25 -12.26 16.83
C HIS A 66 19.14 -12.04 15.79
N GLU A 67 17.89 -11.80 16.20
CA GLU A 67 16.80 -11.45 15.27
C GLU A 67 16.59 -9.95 15.16
N LEU A 68 16.37 -9.49 13.94
CA LEU A 68 15.79 -8.19 13.61
C LEU A 68 14.33 -8.43 13.18
N VAL A 69 13.38 -8.03 14.02
CA VAL A 69 11.95 -8.17 13.75
C VAL A 69 11.40 -6.82 13.27
N ILE A 70 11.04 -6.77 12.00
CA ILE A 70 10.47 -5.60 11.33
C ILE A 70 8.97 -5.82 11.20
N ALA A 71 8.16 -4.89 11.67
CA ALA A 71 6.71 -4.95 11.60
C ALA A 71 6.16 -3.69 10.93
N TRP A 72 4.99 -3.82 10.29
CA TRP A 72 4.30 -2.72 9.62
C TRP A 72 2.78 -3.00 9.59
N GLU A 73 2.00 -1.98 9.24
CA GLU A 73 0.56 -2.11 9.00
C GLU A 73 0.31 -2.52 7.55
N PRO A 74 -0.45 -3.61 7.29
CA PRO A 74 -0.77 -4.04 5.94
C PRO A 74 -1.49 -2.96 5.13
N VAL A 75 -1.18 -2.85 3.84
CA VAL A 75 -1.83 -1.92 2.93
C VAL A 75 -3.19 -2.48 2.51
N SER A 76 -4.26 -1.69 2.70
CA SER A 76 -5.62 -2.07 2.31
C SER A 76 -5.71 -2.41 0.82
N GLU A 77 -6.61 -3.33 0.48
CA GLU A 77 -6.76 -3.88 -0.87
C GLU A 77 -6.98 -2.79 -1.94
N GLU A 78 -7.75 -1.74 -1.60
CA GLU A 78 -8.04 -0.63 -2.53
C GLU A 78 -6.81 0.23 -2.89
N PHE A 79 -5.69 0.06 -2.18
CA PHE A 79 -4.42 0.76 -2.45
C PHE A 79 -3.33 -0.15 -3.04
N GLN A 80 -3.62 -1.45 -3.21
CA GLN A 80 -2.69 -2.42 -3.81
C GLN A 80 -2.55 -2.23 -5.32
N ASN A 81 -3.54 -1.59 -5.94
CA ASN A 81 -3.56 -1.15 -7.34
C ASN A 81 -3.38 -2.25 -8.39
N GLY A 82 -3.33 -3.53 -8.03
CA GLY A 82 -3.13 -4.62 -9.00
C GLY A 82 -2.87 -5.97 -8.35
N GLU A 83 -2.77 -7.00 -9.18
CA GLU A 83 -2.49 -8.36 -8.73
C GLU A 83 -1.01 -8.54 -8.36
N GLY A 84 -0.72 -9.59 -7.59
CA GLY A 84 0.64 -9.91 -7.17
C GLY A 84 1.23 -8.89 -6.20
N PHE A 85 0.39 -8.22 -5.42
CA PHE A 85 0.84 -7.24 -4.44
C PHE A 85 1.67 -7.89 -3.33
N GLY A 86 2.77 -7.24 -2.97
CA GLY A 86 3.62 -7.63 -1.85
C GLY A 86 4.51 -6.49 -1.36
N TYR A 87 5.43 -6.81 -0.46
CA TYR A 87 6.33 -5.84 0.18
C TYR A 87 7.80 -6.09 -0.14
N ILE A 88 8.59 -5.01 -0.16
CA ILE A 88 10.05 -5.06 -0.28
C ILE A 88 10.64 -4.57 1.04
N VAL A 89 11.21 -5.46 1.85
CA VAL A 89 11.85 -5.10 3.10
C VAL A 89 13.33 -4.81 2.83
N ALA A 90 13.73 -3.55 2.97
CA ALA A 90 15.11 -3.11 2.82
C ALA A 90 15.71 -2.74 4.16
N PHE A 91 16.83 -3.34 4.53
CA PHE A 91 17.52 -3.06 5.79
C PHE A 91 19.04 -3.10 5.66
N ARG A 92 19.73 -2.35 6.52
CA ARG A 92 21.21 -2.37 6.65
C ARG A 92 21.64 -1.95 8.06
N PRO A 93 22.79 -2.44 8.57
CA PRO A 93 23.33 -1.90 9.81
C PRO A 93 23.52 -0.39 9.72
N ASN A 94 23.19 0.34 10.78
CA ASN A 94 23.19 1.80 10.78
C ASN A 94 24.59 2.35 10.40
N GLY A 95 24.61 3.33 9.50
CA GLY A 95 25.85 3.95 8.99
C GLY A 95 26.60 3.14 7.92
N THR A 96 26.12 1.96 7.51
CA THR A 96 26.73 1.17 6.44
C THR A 96 26.13 1.50 5.06
N ARG A 97 26.78 1.05 3.99
CA ARG A 97 26.31 1.19 2.60
C ARG A 97 25.77 -0.16 2.09
N GLY A 98 24.86 -0.11 1.12
CA GLY A 98 24.24 -1.29 0.52
C GLY A 98 23.04 -1.79 1.33
N TRP A 99 21.86 -1.72 0.74
CA TRP A 99 20.64 -2.26 1.33
C TRP A 99 20.59 -3.77 1.08
N LYS A 100 20.26 -4.56 2.11
CA LYS A 100 19.78 -5.94 1.92
C LYS A 100 18.28 -5.85 1.68
N GLU A 101 17.82 -6.42 0.56
CA GLU A 101 16.40 -6.39 0.18
C GLU A 101 15.82 -7.81 0.19
N LYS A 102 14.59 -7.93 0.69
CA LYS A 102 13.83 -9.17 0.74
C LYS A 102 12.39 -8.94 0.33
N MET A 103 11.94 -9.73 -0.65
CA MET A 103 10.56 -9.75 -1.12
C MET A 103 9.69 -10.53 -0.13
N VAL A 104 8.55 -9.97 0.23
CA VAL A 104 7.48 -10.61 0.99
C VAL A 104 6.26 -10.66 0.10
N THR A 105 5.82 -11.86 -0.28
CA THR A 105 4.80 -12.07 -1.32
C THR A 105 3.37 -12.09 -0.79
N SER A 106 3.18 -12.09 0.53
CA SER A 106 1.85 -12.08 1.14
C SER A 106 1.38 -10.64 1.29
N SER A 107 0.22 -10.30 0.72
CA SER A 107 -0.37 -8.96 0.80
C SER A 107 -0.82 -8.58 2.22
N ASP A 108 -1.17 -9.58 3.03
CA ASP A 108 -1.55 -9.48 4.44
C ASP A 108 -0.36 -9.53 5.41
N ALA A 109 0.87 -9.67 4.90
CA ALA A 109 2.06 -9.69 5.75
C ALA A 109 2.16 -8.39 6.55
N SER A 110 2.40 -8.54 7.84
CA SER A 110 2.60 -7.44 8.79
C SER A 110 3.96 -7.49 9.49
N LYS A 111 4.80 -8.47 9.13
CA LYS A 111 6.12 -8.64 9.72
C LYS A 111 7.10 -9.40 8.83
N PHE A 112 8.38 -9.14 9.05
CA PHE A 112 9.52 -9.87 8.52
C PHE A 112 10.56 -10.08 9.63
N ILE A 113 11.13 -11.28 9.71
CA ILE A 113 12.16 -11.63 10.69
C ILE A 113 13.44 -11.98 9.95
N TYR A 114 14.50 -11.22 10.22
CA TYR A 114 15.85 -11.53 9.77
C TYR A 114 16.66 -12.06 10.94
N ARG A 115 17.43 -13.13 10.76
CA ARG A 115 18.34 -13.65 11.78
C ARG A 115 19.75 -13.73 11.24
N ASP A 116 20.71 -13.23 12.00
CA ASP A 116 22.13 -13.24 11.63
C ASP A 116 23.02 -13.29 12.88
N GLU A 117 23.61 -14.45 13.12
CA GLU A 117 24.47 -14.69 14.30
C GLU A 117 25.78 -13.90 14.24
N SER A 118 26.19 -13.41 13.06
CA SER A 118 27.37 -12.55 12.94
C SER A 118 27.11 -11.12 13.41
N VAL A 119 25.84 -10.75 13.59
CA VAL A 119 25.42 -9.43 14.05
C VAL A 119 25.33 -9.43 15.58
N PRO A 120 26.05 -8.52 16.26
CA PRO A 120 25.92 -8.35 17.70
C PRO A 120 24.47 -8.06 18.12
N PRO A 121 24.02 -8.54 19.29
CA PRO A 121 22.73 -8.14 19.84
C PRO A 121 22.62 -6.62 20.00
N LEU A 122 21.39 -6.09 19.96
CA LEU A 122 21.11 -4.65 20.06
C LEU A 122 21.80 -3.78 18.98
N THR A 123 22.17 -4.37 17.84
CA THR A 123 22.72 -3.62 16.71
C THR A 123 21.61 -2.79 16.05
N PRO A 124 21.79 -1.46 15.89
CA PRO A 124 20.82 -0.62 15.18
C PRO A 124 20.89 -0.86 13.66
N PHE A 125 19.73 -1.01 13.04
CA PHE A 125 19.53 -1.11 11.60
C PHE A 125 18.70 0.06 11.09
N GLU A 126 19.08 0.62 9.96
CA GLU A 126 18.18 1.43 9.16
C GLU A 126 17.27 0.50 8.36
N VAL A 127 15.97 0.77 8.39
CA VAL A 127 14.94 -0.06 7.77
C VAL A 127 13.94 0.82 7.02
N LYS A 128 13.54 0.38 5.84
CA LYS A 128 12.40 0.94 5.09
C LYS A 128 11.65 -0.22 4.42
N VAL A 129 10.34 -0.10 4.30
CA VAL A 129 9.50 -1.12 3.66
C VAL A 129 8.79 -0.50 2.47
N GLY A 130 8.98 -1.08 1.29
CA GLY A 130 8.32 -0.70 0.05
C GLY A 130 7.23 -1.68 -0.33
N VAL A 131 6.56 -1.36 -1.43
CA VAL A 131 5.47 -2.15 -2.00
C VAL A 131 5.75 -2.45 -3.46
N TYR A 132 5.19 -3.53 -3.98
CA TYR A 132 5.22 -3.84 -5.40
C TYR A 132 3.94 -4.57 -5.78
N ASN A 133 3.64 -4.59 -7.08
CA ASN A 133 2.68 -5.52 -7.67
C ASN A 133 3.18 -5.94 -9.07
N ASN A 134 2.36 -6.66 -9.84
CA ASN A 134 2.73 -7.13 -11.18
C ASN A 134 3.03 -6.01 -12.19
N LYS A 135 2.67 -4.75 -11.92
CA LYS A 135 3.02 -3.59 -12.75
C LYS A 135 4.34 -2.93 -12.38
N GLY A 136 4.88 -3.22 -11.19
CA GLY A 136 6.19 -2.75 -10.76
C GLY A 136 6.24 -2.30 -9.31
N ASP A 137 7.34 -1.64 -8.97
CA ASP A 137 7.68 -1.23 -7.61
C ASP A 137 7.09 0.15 -7.29
N GLY A 138 6.43 0.24 -6.14
CA GLY A 138 5.95 1.48 -5.57
C GLY A 138 6.97 2.13 -4.63
N PRO A 139 6.55 3.16 -3.87
CA PRO A 139 7.44 3.87 -2.96
C PRO A 139 7.82 3.05 -1.74
N PHE A 140 8.93 3.43 -1.10
CA PHE A 140 9.30 2.98 0.23
C PHE A 140 8.71 3.90 1.31
N SER A 141 8.47 3.34 2.49
CA SER A 141 8.26 4.10 3.73
C SER A 141 9.46 5.01 4.04
N PRO A 142 9.31 6.00 4.93
CA PRO A 142 10.45 6.64 5.57
C PRO A 142 11.39 5.62 6.22
N ILE A 143 12.67 5.97 6.30
CA ILE A 143 13.67 5.18 7.01
C ILE A 143 13.43 5.31 8.52
N VAL A 144 13.40 4.17 9.21
CA VAL A 144 13.35 4.08 10.67
C VAL A 144 14.57 3.31 11.19
N VAL A 145 14.95 3.57 12.44
CA VAL A 145 16.02 2.81 13.10
C VAL A 145 15.40 1.77 14.01
N ILE A 146 15.77 0.50 13.81
CA ILE A 146 15.28 -0.66 14.59
C ILE A 146 16.49 -1.43 15.12
N CYS A 147 16.51 -1.76 16.41
CA CYS A 147 17.57 -2.59 16.98
C CYS A 147 17.25 -4.09 16.83
N SER A 148 18.28 -4.91 16.59
CA SER A 148 18.16 -6.36 16.78
C SER A 148 17.90 -6.72 18.24
N ALA A 149 17.29 -7.87 18.47
CA ALA A 149 17.01 -8.38 19.81
C ALA A 149 18.29 -8.76 20.57
N GLU A 150 18.16 -8.78 21.90
CA GLU A 150 19.21 -9.15 22.88
C GLU A 150 19.58 -10.64 22.84
#